data_AF-A0A382BBL8-F1
#
_entry.id   AF-A0A382BBL8-F1
#
_cell.length_a   1.000
_cell.length_b   1.000
_cell.length_c   1.000
_cell.angle_alpha   90.00
_cell.angle_beta   90.00
_cell.angle_gamma   90.00
#
_symmetry.space_group_name_H-M   'P 1'
#
loop_
_entity.id
_entity.type
_entity.pdbx_description
1 polymer ?
#
loop_
_entity_poly.entity_id
_entity_poly.type
_entity_poly.pdbx_seq_one_letter_code
_entity_poly.pdbx_strand_id
1 'polypeptide(L)'
;MSEKQKISLQVAELFAGVGGFRLGLESAGHKTVWANQWEPKIKVQHAYECYRSHFGDIRDLNTDIYKVDKKSIPDHNLLVGGFPCQDYSVATTRAKGMKGVKGVLWWSIRDTILEKRPDYILLENVDRLLKSPVKQRGRDFGIILSCLFALDYSVEWRVINAAEYGFPQKRRRVFIFGCKKGTDWYNSFSNNISDYSFLAKKSFFSKEFPVENERELSLYGNIPNREISTDIQSTNDNFSYSFSNSGVMHNGEMWSKKLIPVTIEPATLRSVLIKDADESFYISKESIPKWEYLKDSKREERTRKDGTKFFYIEGAIPYPDNLDTPSRTIITSEGGLTPSRFKHLIQDPWTKKLRVLTPEEVEKLNGFPSGWTEGMPINWRYFCMGNALVVGIIEKMGRILARMA
;
A
#
# COMPACT_ATOMS: atom_id res chain seq x y z
N MET A 1 22.08 27.56 17.44
CA MET A 1 20.85 27.41 16.64
C MET A 1 19.97 26.40 17.35
N SER A 2 18.85 26.82 17.93
CA SER A 2 17.98 25.95 18.72
C SER A 2 17.40 24.85 17.84
N GLU A 3 17.60 23.59 18.20
CA GLU A 3 16.84 22.46 17.67
C GLU A 3 15.36 22.77 17.91
N LYS A 4 14.60 23.08 16.85
CA LYS A 4 13.14 23.12 16.94
C LYS A 4 12.71 21.74 17.43
N GLN A 5 12.09 21.71 18.60
CA GLN A 5 11.54 20.50 19.21
C GLN A 5 10.64 19.83 18.16
N LYS A 6 11.05 18.64 17.69
CA LYS A 6 10.37 17.91 16.63
C LYS A 6 8.98 17.53 17.13
N ILE A 7 7.93 18.13 16.60
CA ILE A 7 6.56 17.90 17.09
C ILE A 7 6.15 16.47 16.71
N SER A 8 5.79 15.68 17.73
CA SER A 8 5.35 14.30 17.57
C SER A 8 3.83 14.26 17.34
N LEU A 9 3.42 14.04 16.09
CA LEU A 9 2.02 13.73 15.77
C LEU A 9 1.52 12.51 16.56
N GLN A 10 0.31 12.59 17.09
CA GLN A 10 -0.42 11.44 17.63
C GLN A 10 -1.10 10.68 16.48
N VAL A 11 -0.93 9.37 16.43
CA VAL A 11 -1.34 8.52 15.29
C VAL A 11 -2.41 7.51 15.72
N ALA A 12 -3.46 7.40 14.92
CA ALA A 12 -4.40 6.28 14.95
C ALA A 12 -4.18 5.38 13.72
N GLU A 13 -3.99 4.08 13.92
CA GLU A 13 -3.66 3.11 12.87
C GLU A 13 -4.81 2.12 12.63
N LEU A 14 -5.47 2.22 11.48
CA LEU A 14 -6.49 1.27 11.05
C LEU A 14 -5.87 0.15 10.21
N PHE A 15 -6.33 -1.08 10.43
CA PHE A 15 -5.87 -2.26 9.68
C PHE A 15 -4.35 -2.44 9.78
N ALA A 16 -3.84 -2.42 11.01
CA ALA A 16 -2.42 -2.31 11.31
C ALA A 16 -1.56 -3.47 10.77
N GLY A 17 -2.17 -4.62 10.49
CA GLY A 17 -1.48 -5.86 10.15
C GLY A 17 -0.48 -6.23 11.25
N VAL A 18 0.78 -6.43 10.86
CA VAL A 18 1.89 -6.67 11.79
C VAL A 18 2.62 -5.37 12.18
N GLY A 19 2.01 -4.19 11.96
CA GLY A 19 2.49 -2.90 12.45
C GLY A 19 3.48 -2.16 11.55
N GLY A 20 3.39 -2.36 10.24
CA GLY A 20 4.30 -1.71 9.28
C GLY A 20 4.20 -0.18 9.27
N PHE A 21 2.99 0.37 9.45
CA PHE A 21 2.81 1.82 9.55
C PHE A 21 3.42 2.34 10.85
N ARG A 22 3.04 1.75 12.00
CA ARG A 22 3.59 2.14 13.30
C ARG A 22 5.11 2.09 13.35
N LEU A 23 5.72 0.98 12.92
CA LEU A 23 7.18 0.83 12.93
C LEU A 23 7.87 1.96 12.15
N GLY A 24 7.37 2.29 10.96
CA GLY A 24 7.93 3.37 10.14
C GLY A 24 7.70 4.76 10.73
N LEU A 25 6.51 5.04 11.26
CA LEU A 25 6.15 6.35 11.80
C LEU A 25 6.83 6.63 13.16
N GLU A 26 6.91 5.64 14.04
CA GLU A 26 7.61 5.79 15.32
C GLU A 26 9.12 5.97 15.10
N SER A 27 9.72 5.29 14.12
CA SER A 27 11.10 5.52 13.70
C SER A 27 11.33 6.96 13.19
N ALA A 28 10.29 7.61 12.66
CA ALA A 28 10.34 9.01 12.24
C ALA A 28 10.13 10.01 13.41
N GLY A 29 9.72 9.54 14.59
CA GLY A 29 9.48 10.32 15.80
C GLY A 29 8.01 10.67 16.07
N HIS A 30 7.06 9.95 15.47
CA HIS A 30 5.63 10.07 15.80
C HIS A 30 5.22 9.06 16.88
N LYS A 31 4.01 9.23 17.44
CA LYS A 31 3.52 8.35 18.51
C LYS A 31 2.17 7.74 18.16
N THR A 32 2.09 6.42 18.12
CA THR A 32 0.81 5.72 17.95
C THR A 32 0.05 5.66 19.28
N VAL A 33 -1.16 6.21 19.30
CA VAL A 33 -2.04 6.27 20.47
C VAL A 33 -3.22 5.31 20.39
N TRP A 34 -3.48 4.76 19.20
CA TRP A 34 -4.56 3.80 18.99
C TRP A 34 -4.28 2.98 17.73
N ALA A 35 -4.64 1.71 17.75
CA ALA A 35 -4.50 0.84 16.58
C ALA A 35 -5.62 -0.20 16.55
N ASN A 36 -5.93 -0.70 15.36
CA ASN A 36 -6.89 -1.77 15.13
C ASN A 36 -6.40 -2.76 14.08
N GLN A 37 -6.50 -4.05 14.40
CA GLN A 37 -6.23 -5.16 13.52
C GLN A 37 -7.20 -6.32 13.77
N TRP A 38 -7.93 -6.69 12.73
CA TRP A 38 -8.87 -7.80 12.77
C TRP A 38 -8.93 -8.50 11.41
N GLU A 39 -8.73 -9.82 11.42
CA GLU A 39 -8.97 -10.70 10.28
C GLU A 39 -10.36 -11.34 10.36
N PRO A 40 -11.34 -10.91 9.53
CA PRO A 40 -12.67 -11.51 9.54
C PRO A 40 -12.62 -13.01 9.21
N LYS A 41 -13.43 -13.80 9.93
CA LYS A 41 -13.58 -15.25 9.73
C LYS A 41 -12.34 -16.09 10.06
N ILE A 42 -11.31 -15.49 10.65
CA ILE A 42 -10.14 -16.20 11.16
C ILE A 42 -10.28 -16.37 12.67
N LYS A 43 -10.08 -17.58 13.20
CA LYS A 43 -10.17 -17.83 14.64
C LYS A 43 -8.93 -17.37 15.39
N VAL A 44 -7.74 -17.64 14.84
CA VAL A 44 -6.46 -17.28 15.44
C VAL A 44 -5.91 -16.04 14.74
N GLN A 45 -5.95 -14.92 15.45
CA GLN A 45 -5.61 -13.58 14.91
C GLN A 45 -4.09 -13.37 14.93
N HIS A 46 -3.37 -14.04 14.03
CA HIS A 46 -1.90 -14.05 14.04
C HIS A 46 -1.26 -12.67 13.84
N ALA A 47 -1.84 -11.79 13.01
CA ALA A 47 -1.28 -10.46 12.81
C ALA A 47 -1.44 -9.60 14.07
N TYR A 48 -2.60 -9.69 14.73
CA TYR A 48 -2.84 -9.07 16.03
C TYR A 48 -1.82 -9.54 17.07
N GLU A 49 -1.61 -10.85 17.22
CA GLU A 49 -0.67 -11.36 18.23
C GLU A 49 0.76 -10.89 17.98
N CYS A 50 1.17 -10.86 16.71
CA CYS A 50 2.46 -10.29 16.31
C CYS A 50 2.54 -8.80 16.68
N TYR A 51 1.55 -7.99 16.29
CA TYR A 51 1.49 -6.58 16.65
C TYR A 51 1.58 -6.37 18.16
N ARG A 52 0.76 -7.09 18.93
CA ARG A 52 0.71 -7.02 20.39
C ARG A 52 2.05 -7.40 21.04
N SER A 53 2.76 -8.38 20.49
CA SER A 53 4.04 -8.82 21.03
C SER A 53 5.13 -7.76 20.94
N HIS A 54 5.10 -6.90 19.91
CA HIS A 54 6.08 -5.82 19.73
C HIS A 54 5.68 -4.52 20.41
N PHE A 55 4.39 -4.22 20.45
CA PHE A 55 3.89 -2.90 20.81
C PHE A 55 3.03 -2.84 22.06
N GLY A 56 2.78 -3.98 22.69
CA GLY A 56 1.81 -4.13 23.77
C GLY A 56 0.38 -4.14 23.26
N ASP A 57 -0.55 -4.38 24.19
CA ASP A 57 -1.97 -4.35 23.89
C ASP A 57 -2.53 -2.93 24.00
N ILE A 58 -3.54 -2.63 23.20
CA ILE A 58 -4.25 -1.35 23.25
C ILE A 58 -5.75 -1.58 23.05
N ARG A 59 -6.55 -0.66 23.58
CA ARG A 59 -8.02 -0.77 23.48
C ARG A 59 -8.45 -0.91 22.01
N ASP A 60 -9.35 -1.87 21.76
CA ASP A 60 -9.94 -2.16 20.45
C ASP A 60 -8.95 -2.71 19.40
N LEU A 61 -7.74 -3.11 19.82
CA LEU A 61 -6.71 -3.65 18.92
C LEU A 61 -7.23 -4.86 18.15
N ASN A 62 -7.82 -5.85 18.82
CA ASN A 62 -8.37 -7.05 18.18
C ASN A 62 -9.90 -7.04 18.09
N THR A 63 -10.46 -5.96 17.57
CA THR A 63 -11.92 -5.79 17.46
C THR A 63 -12.33 -5.58 16.00
N ASP A 64 -13.42 -6.20 15.58
CA ASP A 64 -14.03 -5.89 14.28
C ASP A 64 -14.30 -4.38 14.19
N ILE A 65 -13.70 -3.71 13.20
CA ILE A 65 -13.76 -2.26 13.05
C ILE A 65 -15.19 -1.72 12.98
N TYR A 66 -16.16 -2.53 12.53
CA TYR A 66 -17.58 -2.13 12.48
C TYR A 66 -18.24 -2.09 13.86
N LYS A 67 -17.63 -2.72 14.88
CA LYS A 67 -18.11 -2.73 16.27
C LYS A 67 -17.43 -1.69 17.16
N VAL A 68 -16.29 -1.15 16.70
CA VAL A 68 -15.57 -0.10 17.42
C VAL A 68 -16.40 1.19 17.41
N ASP A 69 -16.71 1.71 18.60
CA ASP A 69 -17.28 3.04 18.76
C ASP A 69 -16.24 4.10 18.40
N LYS A 70 -16.50 4.85 17.32
CA LYS A 70 -15.57 5.85 16.79
C LYS A 70 -15.30 6.98 17.77
N LYS A 71 -16.25 7.29 18.67
CA LYS A 71 -16.07 8.30 19.73
C LYS A 71 -15.02 7.90 20.74
N SER A 72 -14.85 6.60 20.95
CA SER A 72 -13.91 6.06 21.93
C SER A 72 -12.47 6.00 21.43
N ILE A 73 -12.25 6.17 20.12
CA ILE A 73 -10.90 6.33 19.55
C ILE A 73 -10.33 7.64 20.11
N PRO A 74 -9.11 7.65 20.68
CA PRO A 74 -8.44 8.87 21.16
C PRO A 74 -8.32 9.95 20.08
N ASP A 75 -8.28 11.21 20.50
CA ASP A 75 -7.93 12.31 19.59
C ASP A 75 -6.52 12.11 19.04
N HIS A 76 -6.36 12.39 17.75
CA HIS A 76 -5.11 12.16 17.01
C HIS A 76 -4.99 13.15 15.85
N ASN A 77 -3.75 13.46 15.48
CA ASN A 77 -3.46 14.37 14.38
C ASN A 77 -3.39 13.64 13.04
N LEU A 78 -2.99 12.36 13.06
CA LEU A 78 -2.77 11.56 11.86
C LEU A 78 -3.57 10.25 11.94
N LEU A 79 -4.43 10.03 10.95
CA LEU A 79 -5.08 8.73 10.75
C LEU A 79 -4.36 7.99 9.62
N VAL A 80 -3.90 6.76 9.88
CA VAL A 80 -3.27 5.92 8.86
C VAL A 80 -4.00 4.59 8.67
N GLY A 81 -3.82 3.96 7.51
CA GLY A 81 -4.28 2.60 7.32
C GLY A 81 -4.09 2.04 5.90
N GLY A 82 -3.77 0.75 5.83
CA GLY A 82 -3.72 -0.02 4.59
C GLY A 82 -4.97 -0.88 4.47
N PHE A 83 -5.87 -0.54 3.56
CA PHE A 83 -7.17 -1.20 3.44
C PHE A 83 -7.25 -2.05 2.16
N PRO A 84 -7.92 -3.22 2.19
CA PRO A 84 -7.96 -4.10 1.03
C PRO A 84 -8.75 -3.46 -0.12
N CYS A 85 -8.33 -3.74 -1.35
CA CYS A 85 -9.02 -3.28 -2.56
C CYS A 85 -10.35 -4.03 -2.74
N GLN A 86 -11.46 -3.37 -2.43
CA GLN A 86 -12.83 -3.89 -2.59
C GLN A 86 -13.58 -3.13 -3.70
N ASP A 87 -14.80 -3.53 -4.06
CA ASP A 87 -15.70 -2.68 -4.85
C ASP A 87 -16.30 -1.64 -3.88
N TYR A 88 -16.05 -0.35 -4.13
CA TYR A 88 -16.41 0.74 -3.21
C TYR A 88 -17.75 1.41 -3.56
N SER A 89 -18.59 0.74 -4.34
CA SER A 89 -19.94 1.20 -4.67
C SER A 89 -20.76 1.59 -3.43
N VAL A 90 -21.75 2.45 -3.66
CA VAL A 90 -22.73 2.90 -2.66
C VAL A 90 -24.05 2.19 -2.88
N ALA A 91 -24.74 1.79 -1.80
CA ALA A 91 -26.09 1.25 -1.87
C ALA A 91 -27.10 2.33 -1.44
N THR A 92 -28.14 2.56 -2.23
CA THR A 92 -29.24 3.46 -1.84
C THR A 92 -30.09 2.82 -0.75
N THR A 93 -30.27 3.53 0.38
CA THR A 93 -31.37 3.25 1.31
C THR A 93 -32.31 4.46 1.32
N ARG A 94 -33.62 4.22 1.22
CA ARG A 94 -34.68 5.24 1.05
C ARG A 94 -34.82 6.27 2.20
N ALA A 95 -33.89 6.29 3.17
CA ALA A 95 -33.92 7.18 4.32
C ALA A 95 -32.64 8.03 4.38
N LYS A 96 -32.73 9.30 3.94
CA LYS A 96 -31.91 10.51 4.21
C LYS A 96 -30.48 10.38 4.80
N GLY A 97 -29.71 9.36 4.44
CA GLY A 97 -28.32 9.18 4.86
C GLY A 97 -27.58 8.19 3.96
N MET A 98 -26.49 8.63 3.33
CA MET A 98 -25.68 7.81 2.44
C MET A 98 -24.92 6.75 3.24
N LYS A 99 -25.37 5.50 3.17
CA LYS A 99 -24.67 4.34 3.73
C LYS A 99 -23.90 3.63 2.63
N GLY A 100 -22.61 3.48 2.86
CA GLY A 100 -21.77 2.62 2.04
C GLY A 100 -22.27 1.18 1.98
N VAL A 101 -21.85 0.44 0.95
CA VAL A 101 -22.08 -1.01 0.89
C VAL A 101 -21.51 -1.66 2.17
N LYS A 102 -22.36 -2.40 2.89
CA LYS A 102 -21.96 -3.13 4.10
C LYS A 102 -20.80 -4.06 3.77
N GLY A 103 -19.76 -4.04 4.62
CA GLY A 103 -18.59 -4.91 4.48
C GLY A 103 -17.46 -4.33 3.62
N VAL A 104 -17.60 -3.11 3.10
CA VAL A 104 -16.50 -2.37 2.48
C VAL A 104 -15.79 -1.53 3.56
N LEU A 105 -14.50 -1.79 3.77
CA LEU A 105 -13.73 -1.23 4.89
C LEU A 105 -13.44 0.27 4.78
N TRP A 106 -13.48 0.82 3.56
CA TRP A 106 -13.39 2.26 3.31
C TRP A 106 -14.38 3.07 4.16
N TRP A 107 -15.61 2.59 4.33
CA TRP A 107 -16.64 3.33 5.06
C TRP A 107 -16.29 3.45 6.56
N SER A 108 -15.59 2.47 7.13
CA SER A 108 -15.07 2.58 8.49
C SER A 108 -13.96 3.62 8.62
N ILE A 109 -13.13 3.81 7.58
CA ILE A 109 -12.15 4.90 7.52
C ILE A 109 -12.90 6.23 7.49
N ARG A 110 -13.85 6.39 6.55
CA ARG A 110 -14.68 7.61 6.43
C ARG A 110 -15.36 7.97 7.75
N ASP A 111 -15.99 7.00 8.41
CA ASP A 111 -16.72 7.23 9.67
C ASP A 111 -15.76 7.63 10.79
N THR A 112 -14.54 7.09 10.80
CA THR A 112 -13.48 7.51 11.73
C THR A 112 -13.03 8.95 11.45
N ILE A 113 -12.84 9.32 10.18
CA ILE A 113 -12.48 10.70 9.77
C ILE A 113 -13.60 11.69 10.15
N LEU A 114 -14.86 11.30 9.93
CA LEU A 114 -16.02 12.13 10.25
C LEU A 114 -16.09 12.42 11.75
N GLU A 115 -15.89 11.40 12.59
CA GLU A 115 -15.96 11.54 14.05
C GLU A 115 -14.73 12.25 14.63
N LYS A 116 -13.52 11.86 14.21
CA LYS A 116 -12.26 12.30 14.84
C LYS A 116 -11.63 13.52 14.19
N ARG A 117 -12.00 13.84 12.94
CA ARG A 117 -11.56 15.01 12.19
C ARG A 117 -10.03 15.28 12.27
N PRO A 118 -9.16 14.27 12.04
CA PRO A 118 -7.70 14.43 12.15
C PRO A 118 -7.16 15.49 11.21
N ASP A 119 -6.04 16.13 11.55
CA ASP A 119 -5.42 17.15 10.68
C ASP A 119 -4.92 16.53 9.36
N TYR A 120 -4.42 15.30 9.45
CA TYR A 120 -3.79 14.58 8.36
C TYR A 120 -4.31 13.14 8.25
N ILE A 121 -4.30 12.62 7.02
CA ILE A 121 -4.66 11.25 6.69
C ILE A 121 -3.55 10.68 5.79
N LEU A 122 -3.11 9.45 6.05
CA LEU A 122 -2.18 8.73 5.18
C LEU A 122 -2.65 7.28 4.95
N LEU A 123 -3.17 7.01 3.77
CA LEU A 123 -3.68 5.68 3.42
C LEU A 123 -2.82 5.00 2.38
N GLU A 124 -2.83 3.68 2.40
CA GLU A 124 -2.17 2.83 1.42
C GLU A 124 -3.18 1.89 0.75
N ASN A 125 -2.98 1.64 -0.54
CA ASN A 125 -3.71 0.62 -1.29
C ASN A 125 -2.89 0.12 -2.50
N VAL A 126 -3.37 -0.92 -3.17
CA VAL A 126 -2.84 -1.33 -4.47
C VAL A 126 -3.08 -0.24 -5.52
N ASP A 127 -2.12 -0.05 -6.42
CA ASP A 127 -2.19 0.97 -7.47
C ASP A 127 -3.38 0.80 -8.45
N ARG A 128 -3.92 -0.43 -8.54
CA ARG A 128 -5.13 -0.73 -9.30
C ARG A 128 -6.35 0.06 -8.82
N LEU A 129 -6.37 0.53 -7.57
CA LEU A 129 -7.45 1.38 -7.03
C LEU A 129 -7.76 2.55 -7.96
N LEU A 130 -6.73 3.19 -8.53
CA LEU A 130 -6.85 4.32 -9.47
C LEU A 130 -7.62 4.00 -10.75
N LYS A 131 -7.80 2.70 -11.08
CA LYS A 131 -8.49 2.22 -12.27
C LYS A 131 -9.78 1.48 -11.94
N SER A 132 -10.12 1.32 -10.65
CA SER A 132 -11.24 0.51 -10.20
C SER A 132 -12.58 1.25 -10.34
N PRO A 133 -13.69 0.53 -10.62
CA PRO A 133 -13.76 -0.85 -11.09
C PRO A 133 -13.48 -0.95 -12.60
N VAL A 134 -13.26 -2.17 -13.09
CA VAL A 134 -13.00 -2.44 -14.52
C VAL A 134 -14.13 -1.94 -15.42
N LYS A 135 -15.39 -2.01 -14.97
CA LYS A 135 -16.57 -1.59 -15.74
C LYS A 135 -16.75 -0.06 -15.82
N GLN A 136 -16.11 0.69 -14.92
CA GLN A 136 -16.28 2.14 -14.81
C GLN A 136 -14.98 2.76 -14.26
N ARG A 137 -13.97 2.87 -15.11
CA ARG A 137 -12.60 3.17 -14.72
C ARG A 137 -12.48 4.42 -13.83
N GLY A 138 -11.90 4.24 -12.65
CA GLY A 138 -11.58 5.32 -11.72
C GLY A 138 -12.72 5.76 -10.81
N ARG A 139 -13.94 5.21 -10.97
CA ARG A 139 -15.08 5.52 -10.09
C ARG A 139 -14.75 5.33 -8.62
N ASP A 140 -14.15 4.19 -8.25
CA ASP A 140 -13.94 3.85 -6.84
C ASP A 140 -12.98 4.83 -6.15
N PHE A 141 -11.92 5.22 -6.83
CA PHE A 141 -11.02 6.27 -6.33
C PHE A 141 -11.71 7.65 -6.34
N GLY A 142 -12.55 7.93 -7.34
CA GLY A 142 -13.41 9.12 -7.35
C GLY A 142 -14.35 9.20 -6.15
N ILE A 143 -14.94 8.07 -5.71
CA ILE A 143 -15.78 8.01 -4.50
C ILE A 143 -14.97 8.36 -3.25
N ILE A 144 -13.74 7.86 -3.14
CA ILE A 144 -12.81 8.21 -2.05
C ILE A 144 -12.55 9.72 -2.03
N LEU A 145 -12.23 10.32 -3.18
CA LEU A 145 -11.99 11.75 -3.31
C LEU A 145 -13.23 12.58 -2.99
N SER A 146 -14.40 12.19 -3.51
CA SER A 146 -15.70 12.83 -3.22
C SER A 146 -16.02 12.81 -1.71
N CYS A 147 -15.80 11.67 -1.04
CA CYS A 147 -15.98 11.56 0.41
C CYS A 147 -15.02 12.48 1.18
N LEU A 148 -13.75 12.51 0.83
CA LEU A 148 -12.74 13.35 1.48
C LEU A 148 -13.02 14.84 1.24
N PHE A 149 -13.46 15.20 0.03
CA PHE A 149 -13.86 16.56 -0.30
C PHE A 149 -15.09 17.00 0.51
N ALA A 150 -16.12 16.14 0.62
CA ALA A 150 -17.29 16.39 1.44
C ALA A 150 -16.97 16.51 2.95
N LEU A 151 -15.79 16.04 3.37
CA LEU A 151 -15.27 16.17 4.72
C LEU A 151 -14.26 17.32 4.85
N ASP A 152 -14.16 18.23 3.88
CA ASP A 152 -13.22 19.37 3.86
C ASP A 152 -11.73 18.97 3.86
N TYR A 153 -11.36 17.90 3.17
CA TYR A 153 -9.95 17.54 2.96
C TYR A 153 -9.51 17.84 1.53
N SER A 154 -8.28 18.33 1.40
CA SER A 154 -7.52 18.24 0.14
C SER A 154 -6.71 16.96 0.13
N VAL A 155 -6.50 16.41 -1.07
CA VAL A 155 -5.89 15.10 -1.23
C VAL A 155 -4.77 15.16 -2.25
N GLU A 156 -3.63 14.56 -1.93
CA GLU A 156 -2.58 14.23 -2.86
C GLU A 156 -2.47 12.72 -2.96
N TRP A 157 -2.17 12.18 -4.13
CA TRP A 157 -1.87 10.75 -4.26
C TRP A 157 -0.63 10.52 -5.10
N ARG A 158 0.05 9.41 -4.80
CA ARG A 158 1.19 8.96 -5.57
C ARG A 158 1.35 7.46 -5.54
N VAL A 159 1.59 6.88 -6.70
CA VAL A 159 2.04 5.50 -6.84
C VAL A 159 3.55 5.47 -6.65
N ILE A 160 3.99 4.72 -5.65
CA ILE A 160 5.38 4.56 -5.28
C ILE A 160 5.73 3.08 -5.42
N ASN A 161 6.82 2.80 -6.13
CA ASN A 161 7.46 1.49 -6.15
C ASN A 161 8.70 1.57 -5.25
N ALA A 162 8.74 0.75 -4.21
CA ALA A 162 9.79 0.88 -3.19
C ALA A 162 11.22 0.76 -3.77
N ALA A 163 11.42 -0.11 -4.78
CA ALA A 163 12.70 -0.24 -5.46
C ALA A 163 13.19 1.05 -6.14
N GLU A 164 12.31 1.92 -6.62
CA GLU A 164 12.75 3.19 -7.24
C GLU A 164 13.40 4.15 -6.22
N TYR A 165 13.23 3.89 -4.93
CA TYR A 165 13.69 4.72 -3.83
C TYR A 165 14.62 3.99 -2.86
N GLY A 166 15.36 2.99 -3.36
CA GLY A 166 16.48 2.35 -2.63
C GLY A 166 16.16 1.01 -1.97
N PHE A 167 14.90 0.56 -1.96
CA PHE A 167 14.50 -0.64 -1.21
C PHE A 167 14.63 -1.94 -2.02
N PRO A 168 14.78 -3.11 -1.36
CA PRO A 168 15.13 -4.36 -2.05
C PRO A 168 13.97 -5.06 -2.77
N GLN A 169 12.81 -4.42 -2.90
CA GLN A 169 11.60 -5.02 -3.46
C GLN A 169 10.88 -4.08 -4.42
N LYS A 170 10.54 -4.60 -5.60
CA LYS A 170 9.64 -3.97 -6.58
C LYS A 170 8.20 -4.04 -6.06
N ARG A 171 7.86 -3.22 -5.07
CA ARG A 171 6.55 -3.20 -4.42
C ARG A 171 5.85 -1.88 -4.72
N ARG A 172 4.91 -1.92 -5.68
CA ARG A 172 4.15 -0.76 -6.14
C ARG A 172 2.84 -0.61 -5.37
N ARG A 173 2.61 0.57 -4.79
CA ARG A 173 1.41 0.94 -4.02
C ARG A 173 1.01 2.38 -4.28
N VAL A 174 -0.28 2.68 -4.20
CA VAL A 174 -0.76 4.06 -4.16
C VAL A 174 -0.85 4.49 -2.71
N PHE A 175 -0.26 5.64 -2.42
CA PHE A 175 -0.39 6.34 -1.15
C PHE A 175 -1.27 7.55 -1.36
N ILE A 176 -2.18 7.78 -0.42
CA ILE A 176 -3.16 8.86 -0.44
C ILE A 176 -2.94 9.69 0.81
N PHE A 177 -2.51 10.93 0.62
CA PHE A 177 -2.30 11.88 1.69
C PHE A 177 -3.43 12.91 1.70
N GLY A 178 -4.14 13.02 2.81
CA GLY A 178 -5.20 14.01 3.02
C GLY A 178 -4.78 15.05 4.05
N CYS A 179 -5.13 16.32 3.81
CA CYS A 179 -4.96 17.40 4.78
C CYS A 179 -6.27 18.16 4.95
N LYS A 180 -6.64 18.41 6.21
CA LYS A 180 -7.89 19.06 6.57
C LYS A 180 -7.83 20.56 6.28
N LYS A 181 -8.94 21.13 5.83
CA LYS A 181 -9.11 22.58 5.67
C LYS A 181 -8.73 23.31 6.97
N GLY A 182 -7.90 24.34 6.83
CA GLY A 182 -7.37 25.14 7.93
C GLY A 182 -5.99 24.71 8.43
N THR A 183 -5.47 23.54 8.04
CA THR A 183 -4.07 23.19 8.29
C THR A 183 -3.13 24.03 7.44
N ASP A 184 -1.90 24.25 7.92
CA ASP A 184 -0.87 24.98 7.17
C ASP A 184 -0.59 24.33 5.80
N TRP A 185 -0.61 22.99 5.76
CA TRP A 185 -0.44 22.26 4.52
C TRP A 185 -1.56 22.56 3.53
N TYR A 186 -2.82 22.51 3.96
CA TYR A 186 -3.96 22.86 3.11
C TYR A 186 -3.84 24.29 2.55
N ASN A 187 -3.42 25.24 3.39
CA ASN A 187 -3.26 26.66 3.00
C ASN A 187 -2.06 26.89 2.07
N SER A 188 -1.11 25.95 2.01
CA SER A 188 0.06 26.03 1.12
C SER A 188 -0.24 25.75 -0.35
N PHE A 189 -1.43 25.21 -0.65
CA PHE A 189 -1.85 24.94 -2.02
C PHE A 189 -2.02 26.29 -2.74
N SER A 190 -1.30 26.46 -3.85
CA SER A 190 -1.52 27.61 -4.71
C SER A 190 -2.91 27.55 -5.34
N ASN A 191 -3.48 28.70 -5.66
CA ASN A 191 -4.72 28.79 -6.45
C ASN A 191 -4.65 28.00 -7.77
N ASN A 192 -3.44 27.76 -8.30
CA ASN A 192 -3.23 26.87 -9.41
C ASN A 192 -2.62 25.54 -8.95
N ILE A 193 -3.45 24.52 -8.80
CA ILE A 193 -3.03 23.15 -8.50
C ILE A 193 -2.57 22.38 -9.75
N SER A 194 -2.76 22.97 -10.93
CA SER A 194 -2.47 22.35 -12.24
C SER A 194 -1.06 22.67 -12.72
N ASP A 195 -0.12 22.73 -11.78
CA ASP A 195 1.28 23.05 -12.03
C ASP A 195 2.12 21.79 -11.79
N TYR A 196 2.86 21.34 -12.81
CA TYR A 196 3.80 20.25 -12.68
C TYR A 196 4.79 20.47 -11.54
N SER A 197 5.24 21.71 -11.36
CA SER A 197 6.15 22.07 -10.27
C SER A 197 5.55 21.79 -8.89
N PHE A 198 4.21 21.87 -8.76
CA PHE A 198 3.53 21.50 -7.52
C PHE A 198 3.74 20.02 -7.22
N LEU A 199 3.27 19.13 -8.10
CA LEU A 199 3.37 17.68 -7.88
C LEU A 199 4.83 17.20 -7.77
N ALA A 200 5.73 17.80 -8.55
CA ALA A 200 7.13 17.37 -8.59
C ALA A 200 8.00 17.92 -7.46
N LYS A 201 7.72 19.13 -6.95
CA LYS A 201 8.65 19.85 -6.04
C LYS A 201 8.03 20.38 -4.75
N LYS A 202 6.70 20.52 -4.68
CA LYS A 202 6.01 21.13 -3.53
C LYS A 202 5.07 20.16 -2.81
N SER A 203 4.62 19.11 -3.51
CA SER A 203 3.74 18.05 -2.99
C SER A 203 4.31 17.37 -1.76
N PHE A 204 3.45 16.75 -0.97
CA PHE A 204 3.81 15.97 0.21
C PHE A 204 4.89 14.94 -0.14
N PHE A 205 4.74 14.28 -1.30
CA PHE A 205 5.65 13.22 -1.73
C PHE A 205 6.98 13.73 -2.30
N SER A 206 7.06 14.98 -2.79
CA SER A 206 8.20 15.45 -3.60
C SER A 206 9.57 15.34 -2.93
N LYS A 207 9.67 15.63 -1.62
CA LYS A 207 10.95 15.72 -0.90
C LYS A 207 11.66 14.37 -0.72
N GLU A 208 10.92 13.33 -0.34
CA GLU A 208 11.51 12.00 -0.08
C GLU A 208 11.36 11.06 -1.28
N PHE A 209 10.55 11.45 -2.26
CA PHE A 209 10.32 10.73 -3.50
C PHE A 209 10.57 11.69 -4.68
N PRO A 210 11.83 11.97 -5.05
CA PRO A 210 12.15 12.86 -6.16
C PRO A 210 11.68 12.29 -7.51
N VAL A 211 11.44 13.17 -8.49
CA VAL A 211 11.00 12.85 -9.85
C VAL A 211 11.85 13.56 -10.89
N GLU A 212 11.92 13.00 -12.09
CA GLU A 212 12.55 13.61 -13.26
C GLU A 212 11.93 14.98 -13.57
N ASN A 213 12.64 15.86 -14.29
CA ASN A 213 12.15 17.20 -14.57
C ASN A 213 11.13 17.21 -15.73
N GLU A 214 10.24 18.20 -15.76
CA GLU A 214 9.14 18.32 -16.73
C GLU A 214 9.57 18.23 -18.21
N ARG A 215 10.75 18.79 -18.55
CA ARG A 215 11.27 18.83 -19.93
C ARG A 215 11.45 17.42 -20.51
N GLU A 216 11.79 16.44 -19.68
CA GLU A 216 11.97 15.03 -20.07
C GLU A 216 10.62 14.31 -20.26
N LEU A 217 9.53 14.89 -19.76
CA LEU A 217 8.19 14.29 -19.70
C LEU A 217 7.20 14.87 -20.72
N SER A 218 7.65 15.78 -21.58
CA SER A 218 6.82 16.42 -22.62
C SER A 218 6.14 15.43 -23.58
N LEU A 219 6.59 14.17 -23.59
CA LEU A 219 6.03 13.04 -24.35
C LEU A 219 4.80 12.38 -23.69
N TYR A 220 4.49 12.66 -22.42
CA TYR A 220 3.34 12.08 -21.73
C TYR A 220 2.17 13.05 -21.69
N GLY A 221 1.05 12.68 -22.33
CA GLY A 221 -0.16 13.51 -22.41
C GLY A 221 -0.66 13.99 -21.05
N ASN A 222 -1.19 15.22 -21.02
CA ASN A 222 -1.92 15.76 -19.88
C ASN A 222 -3.32 15.14 -19.82
N ILE A 223 -3.78 14.83 -18.60
CA ILE A 223 -5.19 14.51 -18.39
C ILE A 223 -5.88 15.80 -17.96
N PRO A 224 -7.01 16.18 -18.59
CA PRO A 224 -7.67 17.43 -18.27
C PRO A 224 -8.09 17.46 -16.81
N ASN A 225 -8.15 18.69 -16.27
CA ASN A 225 -8.71 18.95 -14.97
C ASN A 225 -10.16 18.45 -14.94
N ARG A 226 -10.60 18.04 -13.76
CA ARG A 226 -11.98 17.63 -13.55
C ARG A 226 -12.43 18.00 -12.16
N GLU A 227 -13.67 18.42 -12.05
CA GLU A 227 -14.31 18.64 -10.76
C GLU A 227 -14.84 17.31 -10.19
N ILE A 228 -14.71 17.15 -8.88
CA ILE A 228 -15.34 16.09 -8.10
C ILE A 228 -16.44 16.70 -7.24
N SER A 229 -17.62 16.09 -7.28
CA SER A 229 -18.77 16.54 -6.51
C SER A 229 -18.70 16.03 -5.07
N THR A 230 -19.25 16.79 -4.13
CA THR A 230 -19.55 16.28 -2.77
C THR A 230 -20.76 15.34 -2.75
N ASP A 231 -21.54 15.29 -3.83
CA ASP A 231 -22.57 14.27 -4.05
C ASP A 231 -21.92 12.94 -4.45
N ILE A 232 -21.76 12.09 -3.43
CA ILE A 232 -21.16 10.76 -3.57
C ILE A 232 -22.02 9.86 -4.49
N GLN A 233 -23.34 10.03 -4.52
CA GLN A 233 -24.21 9.22 -5.37
C GLN A 233 -24.02 9.59 -6.85
N SER A 234 -24.01 10.89 -7.16
CA SER A 234 -23.68 11.36 -8.52
C SER A 234 -22.30 10.87 -8.98
N THR A 235 -21.32 10.86 -8.06
CA THR A 235 -19.99 10.30 -8.32
C THR A 235 -20.06 8.80 -8.61
N ASN A 236 -20.80 8.03 -7.80
CA ASN A 236 -20.97 6.59 -8.02
C ASN A 236 -21.60 6.29 -9.39
N ASP A 237 -22.60 7.05 -9.80
CA ASP A 237 -23.39 6.76 -10.99
C ASP A 237 -22.69 7.21 -12.28
N ASN A 238 -22.01 8.35 -12.25
CA ASN A 238 -21.57 9.04 -13.48
C ASN A 238 -20.05 9.25 -13.59
N PHE A 239 -19.29 9.06 -12.51
CA PHE A 239 -17.86 9.41 -12.52
C PHE A 239 -17.02 8.34 -13.23
N SER A 240 -16.13 8.78 -14.11
CA SER A 240 -15.15 7.93 -14.79
C SER A 240 -13.93 8.77 -15.14
N TYR A 241 -12.75 8.44 -14.64
CA TYR A 241 -11.54 9.23 -14.85
C TYR A 241 -10.32 8.33 -14.92
N SER A 242 -9.40 8.63 -15.83
CA SER A 242 -8.19 7.84 -16.04
C SER A 242 -7.03 8.36 -15.20
N PHE A 243 -7.10 8.27 -13.87
CA PHE A 243 -6.05 8.77 -13.00
C PHE A 243 -4.63 8.32 -13.43
N SER A 244 -3.70 9.28 -13.42
CA SER A 244 -2.27 9.01 -13.56
C SER A 244 -1.68 8.54 -12.24
N ASN A 245 -0.40 8.16 -12.26
CA ASN A 245 0.31 7.67 -11.08
C ASN A 245 0.53 8.74 -9.99
N SER A 246 0.16 9.99 -10.23
CA SER A 246 0.14 11.03 -9.22
C SER A 246 -0.96 12.05 -9.51
N GLY A 247 -1.33 12.82 -8.49
CA GLY A 247 -2.21 13.96 -8.66
C GLY A 247 -2.65 14.56 -7.34
N VAL A 248 -3.52 15.55 -7.47
CA VAL A 248 -4.00 16.39 -6.40
C VAL A 248 -5.49 16.70 -6.59
N MET A 249 -6.22 16.80 -5.50
CA MET A 249 -7.56 17.35 -5.39
C MET A 249 -7.56 18.44 -4.33
N HIS A 250 -8.02 19.63 -4.68
CA HIS A 250 -8.17 20.77 -3.77
C HIS A 250 -9.44 21.53 -4.14
N ASN A 251 -10.31 21.80 -3.16
CA ASN A 251 -11.58 22.50 -3.36
C ASN A 251 -12.47 21.90 -4.46
N GLY A 252 -12.45 20.57 -4.61
CA GLY A 252 -13.23 19.86 -5.62
C GLY A 252 -12.59 19.85 -7.00
N GLU A 253 -11.59 20.68 -7.27
CA GLU A 253 -10.82 20.59 -8.51
C GLU A 253 -9.78 19.48 -8.40
N MET A 254 -9.67 18.65 -9.43
CA MET A 254 -8.67 17.58 -9.51
C MET A 254 -7.76 17.76 -10.70
N TRP A 255 -6.49 17.44 -10.48
CA TRP A 255 -5.48 17.35 -11.51
C TRP A 255 -4.62 16.10 -11.35
N SER A 256 -4.26 15.47 -12.46
CA SER A 256 -3.47 14.24 -12.45
C SER A 256 -2.46 14.20 -13.58
N LYS A 257 -1.23 13.81 -13.24
CA LYS A 257 -0.12 13.77 -14.19
C LYS A 257 0.75 12.55 -13.92
N LYS A 258 1.36 12.01 -14.98
CA LYS A 258 2.37 10.97 -14.84
C LYS A 258 3.69 11.60 -14.39
N LEU A 259 4.22 11.13 -13.27
CA LEU A 259 5.58 11.44 -12.82
C LEU A 259 6.49 10.23 -13.02
N ILE A 260 7.74 10.47 -13.40
CA ILE A 260 8.77 9.44 -13.45
C ILE A 260 9.70 9.64 -12.26
N PRO A 261 9.93 8.61 -11.43
CA PRO A 261 10.83 8.69 -10.29
C PRO A 261 12.27 8.96 -10.72
N VAL A 262 13.02 9.76 -9.96
CA VAL A 262 14.49 9.68 -10.04
C VAL A 262 14.89 8.39 -9.34
N THR A 263 15.37 7.42 -10.13
CA THR A 263 15.73 6.10 -9.58
C THR A 263 16.98 6.22 -8.72
N ILE A 264 16.85 5.84 -7.45
CA ILE A 264 17.97 5.65 -6.54
C ILE A 264 18.46 4.21 -6.71
N GLU A 265 19.78 3.98 -6.65
CA GLU A 265 20.33 2.63 -6.70
C GLU A 265 19.67 1.75 -5.62
N PRO A 266 18.97 0.67 -6.02
CA PRO A 266 18.20 -0.10 -5.08
C PRO A 266 19.05 -1.17 -4.40
N ALA A 267 18.74 -1.44 -3.13
CA ALA A 267 19.17 -2.68 -2.52
C ALA A 267 18.69 -3.88 -3.36
N THR A 268 19.45 -4.97 -3.32
CA THR A 268 19.20 -6.13 -4.17
C THR A 268 18.59 -7.27 -3.36
N LEU A 269 18.03 -8.28 -4.03
CA LEU A 269 17.57 -9.50 -3.35
C LEU A 269 18.73 -10.18 -2.58
N ARG A 270 19.97 -10.07 -3.07
CA ARG A 270 21.16 -10.55 -2.35
C ARG A 270 21.33 -9.91 -0.97
N SER A 271 20.99 -8.63 -0.83
CA SER A 271 21.24 -7.85 0.39
C SER A 271 20.43 -8.31 1.61
N VAL A 272 19.35 -9.06 1.38
CA VAL A 272 18.46 -9.55 2.46
C VAL A 272 18.71 -11.01 2.82
N LEU A 273 19.52 -11.73 2.04
CA LEU A 273 19.70 -13.17 2.21
C LEU A 273 20.41 -13.48 3.53
N ILE A 274 19.97 -14.56 4.18
CA ILE A 274 20.65 -15.09 5.35
C ILE A 274 21.63 -16.18 4.94
N LYS A 275 22.79 -16.19 5.60
CA LYS A 275 23.74 -17.29 5.51
C LYS A 275 23.21 -18.47 6.31
N ASP A 276 23.54 -19.69 5.88
CA ASP A 276 23.25 -20.93 6.62
C ASP A 276 21.74 -21.14 6.86
N ALA A 277 20.93 -20.91 5.81
CA ALA A 277 19.49 -21.17 5.85
C ALA A 277 19.22 -22.65 6.17
N ASP A 278 18.15 -22.92 6.91
CA ASP A 278 17.76 -24.28 7.29
C ASP A 278 17.49 -25.18 6.06
N GLU A 279 17.90 -26.46 6.14
CA GLU A 279 17.77 -27.42 5.02
C GLU A 279 16.30 -27.60 4.57
N SER A 280 15.31 -27.33 5.44
CA SER A 280 13.88 -27.39 5.10
C SER A 280 13.42 -26.36 4.08
N PHE A 281 14.25 -25.37 3.72
CA PHE A 281 13.95 -24.40 2.67
C PHE A 281 14.50 -24.79 1.29
N TYR A 282 15.36 -25.79 1.22
CA TYR A 282 15.94 -26.25 -0.04
C TYR A 282 14.98 -27.19 -0.77
N ILE A 283 14.87 -27.02 -2.08
CA ILE A 283 13.99 -27.85 -2.90
C ILE A 283 14.68 -29.16 -3.26
N SER A 284 13.89 -30.23 -3.39
CA SER A 284 14.42 -31.52 -3.83
C SER A 284 14.72 -31.52 -5.33
N LYS A 285 15.70 -32.32 -5.76
CA LYS A 285 16.10 -32.42 -7.18
C LYS A 285 14.95 -32.91 -8.06
N GLU A 286 14.09 -33.76 -7.52
CA GLU A 286 12.92 -34.34 -8.20
C GLU A 286 11.86 -33.27 -8.51
N SER A 287 11.83 -32.17 -7.73
CA SER A 287 10.88 -31.08 -7.93
C SER A 287 11.32 -30.04 -8.99
N ILE A 288 12.60 -30.01 -9.34
CA ILE A 288 13.22 -29.03 -10.25
C ILE A 288 12.49 -28.94 -11.61
N PRO A 289 12.20 -30.06 -12.31
CA PRO A 289 11.53 -29.97 -13.61
C PRO A 289 10.16 -29.29 -13.55
N LYS A 290 9.45 -29.46 -12.43
CA LYS A 290 8.14 -28.82 -12.23
C LYS A 290 8.28 -27.32 -11.96
N TRP A 291 9.32 -26.90 -11.25
CA TRP A 291 9.64 -25.47 -11.07
C TRP A 291 9.99 -24.80 -12.39
N GLU A 292 10.85 -25.43 -13.20
CA GLU A 292 11.24 -24.96 -14.53
C GLU A 292 10.01 -24.79 -15.42
N TYR A 293 9.20 -25.86 -15.55
CA TYR A 293 7.97 -25.79 -16.33
C TYR A 293 7.06 -24.66 -15.83
N LEU A 294 6.83 -24.50 -14.52
CA LEU A 294 5.94 -23.44 -14.02
C LEU A 294 6.46 -22.01 -14.28
N LYS A 295 7.77 -21.81 -14.38
CA LYS A 295 8.39 -20.49 -14.56
C LYS A 295 8.67 -20.15 -16.03
N ASP A 296 8.76 -21.15 -16.90
CA ASP A 296 8.95 -20.94 -18.34
C ASP A 296 7.69 -20.36 -19.02
N SER A 297 7.88 -19.86 -20.24
CA SER A 297 6.81 -19.46 -21.13
C SER A 297 6.06 -20.66 -21.69
N LYS A 298 4.76 -20.51 -21.92
CA LYS A 298 3.89 -21.56 -22.45
C LYS A 298 2.90 -21.00 -23.46
N ARG A 299 2.59 -21.83 -24.45
CA ARG A 299 1.51 -21.61 -25.39
C ARG A 299 0.77 -22.93 -25.59
N GLU A 300 -0.33 -23.10 -24.87
CA GLU A 300 -1.11 -24.34 -24.84
C GLU A 300 -2.49 -24.10 -25.43
N GLU A 301 -2.96 -24.98 -26.32
CA GLU A 301 -4.36 -24.96 -26.74
C GLU A 301 -5.24 -25.49 -25.59
N ARG A 302 -6.26 -24.72 -25.19
CA ARG A 302 -7.24 -25.09 -24.17
C ARG A 302 -8.64 -24.91 -24.70
N THR A 303 -9.57 -25.70 -24.16
CA THR A 303 -10.99 -25.65 -24.52
C THR A 303 -11.79 -25.06 -23.37
N ARG A 304 -12.61 -24.05 -23.67
CA ARG A 304 -13.57 -23.49 -22.70
C ARG A 304 -14.70 -24.48 -22.44
N LYS A 305 -15.47 -24.24 -21.38
CA LYS A 305 -16.65 -25.07 -21.04
C LYS A 305 -17.71 -25.10 -22.15
N ASP A 306 -17.74 -24.08 -23.01
CA ASP A 306 -18.65 -23.97 -24.17
C ASP A 306 -18.09 -24.63 -25.45
N GLY A 307 -16.93 -25.29 -25.38
CA GLY A 307 -16.29 -25.96 -26.53
C GLY A 307 -15.38 -25.07 -27.37
N THR A 308 -15.32 -23.74 -27.15
CA THR A 308 -14.39 -22.89 -27.91
C THR A 308 -12.94 -23.14 -27.53
N LYS A 309 -12.09 -23.33 -28.56
CA LYS A 309 -10.64 -23.45 -28.43
C LYS A 309 -10.00 -22.07 -28.33
N PHE A 310 -9.02 -21.92 -27.43
CA PHE A 310 -8.19 -20.73 -27.31
C PHE A 310 -6.76 -21.13 -26.93
N PHE A 311 -5.78 -20.30 -27.28
CA PHE A 311 -4.42 -20.48 -26.79
C PHE A 311 -4.27 -19.80 -25.43
N TYR A 312 -3.97 -20.59 -24.40
CA TYR A 312 -3.45 -20.10 -23.15
C TYR A 312 -1.97 -19.73 -23.34
N ILE A 313 -1.66 -18.44 -23.24
CA ILE A 313 -0.31 -17.90 -23.39
C ILE A 313 0.13 -17.36 -22.04
N GLU A 314 1.30 -17.80 -21.58
CA GLU A 314 1.93 -17.36 -20.35
C GLU A 314 3.40 -17.04 -20.64
N GLY A 315 3.88 -15.85 -20.25
CA GLY A 315 5.29 -15.46 -20.47
C GLY A 315 6.26 -16.19 -19.54
N ALA A 316 7.56 -16.07 -19.73
CA ALA A 316 8.54 -16.58 -18.75
C ALA A 316 8.69 -15.61 -17.57
N ILE A 317 9.12 -16.11 -16.41
CA ILE A 317 9.59 -15.33 -15.26
C ILE A 317 10.98 -15.79 -14.84
N PRO A 318 11.76 -14.96 -14.13
CA PRO A 318 13.11 -15.32 -13.70
C PRO A 318 13.17 -16.67 -12.97
N TYR A 319 14.13 -17.49 -13.39
CA TYR A 319 14.46 -18.77 -12.79
C TYR A 319 15.98 -19.03 -12.90
N PRO A 320 16.70 -19.15 -11.76
CA PRO A 320 16.30 -18.65 -10.45
C PRO A 320 16.06 -17.12 -10.46
N ASP A 321 15.42 -16.59 -9.42
CA ASP A 321 15.27 -15.15 -9.22
C ASP A 321 16.66 -14.47 -9.16
N ASN A 322 16.82 -13.35 -9.85
CA ASN A 322 18.10 -12.64 -9.98
C ASN A 322 18.45 -11.91 -8.69
N LEU A 323 19.54 -12.36 -8.05
CA LEU A 323 20.02 -11.83 -6.78
C LEU A 323 20.58 -10.41 -6.85
N ASP A 324 21.05 -9.97 -8.02
CA ASP A 324 21.72 -8.69 -8.22
C ASP A 324 20.74 -7.59 -8.65
N THR A 325 19.44 -7.88 -8.58
CA THR A 325 18.38 -6.90 -8.82
C THR A 325 17.41 -6.88 -7.64
N PRO A 326 16.58 -5.83 -7.50
CA PRO A 326 15.54 -5.82 -6.48
C PRO A 326 14.58 -6.98 -6.70
N SER A 327 14.19 -7.61 -5.60
CA SER A 327 13.21 -8.69 -5.56
C SER A 327 11.91 -8.28 -6.24
N ARG A 328 11.23 -9.23 -6.89
CA ARG A 328 9.85 -9.02 -7.34
C ARG A 328 8.91 -8.94 -6.12
N THR A 329 7.67 -8.52 -6.34
CA THR A 329 6.72 -8.37 -5.21
C THR A 329 6.50 -9.72 -4.51
N ILE A 330 6.68 -9.75 -3.20
CA ILE A 330 6.31 -10.87 -2.33
C ILE A 330 4.80 -10.92 -2.25
N ILE A 331 4.24 -12.13 -2.39
CA ILE A 331 2.81 -12.40 -2.28
C ILE A 331 2.51 -13.28 -1.07
N THR A 332 1.22 -13.39 -0.75
CA THR A 332 0.76 -14.14 0.44
C THR A 332 1.02 -15.64 0.37
N SER A 333 1.25 -16.19 -0.83
CA SER A 333 1.49 -17.62 -1.08
C SER A 333 2.97 -17.97 -1.35
N GLU A 334 3.89 -17.15 -0.84
CA GLU A 334 5.35 -17.39 -0.98
C GLU A 334 5.84 -18.63 -0.23
N GLY A 335 5.14 -19.05 0.82
CA GLY A 335 5.58 -20.12 1.72
C GLY A 335 5.54 -21.55 1.16
N GLY A 336 6.45 -22.38 1.68
CA GLY A 336 6.51 -23.83 1.46
C GLY A 336 7.17 -24.26 0.14
N LEU A 337 7.53 -25.54 0.05
CA LEU A 337 8.34 -26.10 -1.04
C LEU A 337 7.55 -26.53 -2.28
N THR A 338 6.22 -26.51 -2.24
CA THR A 338 5.40 -26.91 -3.40
C THR A 338 5.71 -26.01 -4.59
N PRO A 339 6.07 -26.59 -5.77
CA PRO A 339 6.36 -25.82 -6.97
C PRO A 339 5.26 -24.85 -7.32
N SER A 340 5.63 -23.60 -7.52
CA SER A 340 4.72 -22.52 -7.85
C SER A 340 5.42 -21.53 -8.76
N ARG A 341 4.70 -21.07 -9.78
CA ARG A 341 5.16 -19.99 -10.63
C ARG A 341 5.50 -18.74 -9.80
N PHE A 342 4.61 -18.37 -8.88
CA PHE A 342 4.70 -17.08 -8.19
C PHE A 342 5.60 -17.07 -6.95
N LYS A 343 6.24 -18.18 -6.61
CA LYS A 343 7.18 -18.25 -5.46
C LYS A 343 8.59 -17.91 -5.89
N HIS A 344 9.32 -17.26 -4.99
CA HIS A 344 10.73 -16.98 -5.21
C HIS A 344 11.50 -18.27 -5.11
N LEU A 345 12.38 -18.49 -6.07
CA LEU A 345 13.34 -19.56 -6.00
C LEU A 345 14.71 -19.00 -6.35
N ILE A 346 15.64 -19.08 -5.43
CA ILE A 346 16.99 -18.53 -5.60
C ILE A 346 18.01 -19.65 -5.64
N GLN A 347 19.13 -19.40 -6.30
CA GLN A 347 20.34 -20.17 -6.09
C GLN A 347 21.08 -19.57 -4.90
N ASP A 348 21.21 -20.34 -3.83
CA ASP A 348 21.92 -19.93 -2.63
C ASP A 348 23.38 -19.56 -2.97
N PRO A 349 23.84 -18.33 -2.66
CA PRO A 349 25.20 -17.90 -2.96
C PRO A 349 26.30 -18.76 -2.34
N TRP A 350 26.03 -19.37 -1.19
CA TRP A 350 26.99 -20.11 -0.38
C TRP A 350 26.95 -21.60 -0.71
N THR A 351 25.77 -22.23 -0.73
CA THR A 351 25.65 -23.68 -0.96
C THR A 351 25.48 -24.06 -2.43
N LYS A 352 25.19 -23.08 -3.31
CA LYS A 352 24.85 -23.26 -4.74
C LYS A 352 23.61 -24.10 -5.02
N LYS A 353 22.89 -24.56 -3.98
CA LYS A 353 21.62 -25.28 -4.07
C LYS A 353 20.46 -24.30 -4.32
N LEU A 354 19.36 -24.82 -4.86
CA LEU A 354 18.12 -24.05 -5.03
C LEU A 354 17.26 -24.09 -3.77
N ARG A 355 16.75 -22.92 -3.34
CA ARG A 355 15.84 -22.81 -2.19
C ARG A 355 14.82 -21.70 -2.36
N VAL A 356 13.75 -21.79 -1.59
CA VAL A 356 12.81 -20.68 -1.41
C VAL A 356 13.38 -19.66 -0.41
N LEU A 357 12.79 -18.47 -0.36
CA LEU A 357 13.14 -17.46 0.64
C LEU A 357 12.63 -17.87 2.02
N THR A 358 13.42 -17.62 3.06
CA THR A 358 13.02 -17.86 4.45
C THR A 358 12.07 -16.76 4.95
N PRO A 359 11.33 -16.99 6.05
CA PRO A 359 10.50 -15.95 6.66
C PRO A 359 11.26 -14.67 7.01
N GLU A 360 12.50 -14.80 7.48
CA GLU A 360 13.34 -13.64 7.83
C GLU A 360 13.78 -12.83 6.61
N GLU A 361 14.04 -13.50 5.50
CA GLU A 361 14.38 -12.84 4.24
C GLU A 361 13.19 -12.04 3.70
N VAL A 362 11.97 -12.58 3.80
CA VAL A 362 10.75 -11.85 3.38
C VAL A 362 10.38 -10.71 4.33
N GLU A 363 10.70 -10.81 5.62
CA GLU A 363 10.61 -9.69 6.57
C GLU A 363 11.56 -8.55 6.20
N LYS A 364 12.83 -8.87 5.95
CA LYS A 364 13.85 -7.90 5.53
C LYS A 364 13.50 -7.24 4.19
N LEU A 365 12.92 -7.96 3.24
CA LEU A 365 12.46 -7.38 1.97
C LEU A 365 11.36 -6.32 2.15
N ASN A 366 10.58 -6.38 3.22
CA ASN A 366 9.60 -5.37 3.59
C ASN A 366 10.16 -4.33 4.59
N GLY A 367 11.42 -4.45 5.00
CA GLY A 367 12.06 -3.53 5.95
C GLY A 367 11.72 -3.79 7.41
N PHE A 368 11.20 -4.98 7.76
CA PHE A 368 11.05 -5.40 9.15
C PHE A 368 12.37 -6.01 9.68
N PRO A 369 12.63 -5.91 11.01
CA PRO A 369 13.68 -6.69 11.66
C PRO A 369 13.54 -8.21 11.42
N SER A 370 14.67 -8.93 11.44
CA SER A 370 14.66 -10.42 11.41
C SER A 370 13.86 -10.95 12.59
N GLY A 371 13.01 -11.94 12.36
CA GLY A 371 12.19 -12.56 13.41
C GLY A 371 10.93 -11.76 13.74
N TRP A 372 10.58 -10.72 12.98
CA TRP A 372 9.42 -9.88 13.30
C TRP A 372 8.12 -10.66 13.44
N THR A 373 7.92 -11.69 12.62
CA THR A 373 6.74 -12.56 12.65
C THR A 373 6.99 -13.90 13.35
N GLU A 374 8.01 -13.98 14.21
CA GLU A 374 8.25 -15.17 15.01
C GLU A 374 7.06 -15.48 15.93
N GLY A 375 6.82 -16.77 16.20
CA GLY A 375 5.69 -17.24 17.02
C GLY A 375 4.40 -17.54 16.27
N MET A 376 4.26 -17.15 14.99
CA MET A 376 3.12 -17.60 14.15
C MET A 376 3.52 -18.75 13.20
N PRO A 377 2.55 -19.57 12.74
CA PRO A 377 2.82 -20.63 11.77
C PRO A 377 3.53 -20.10 10.52
N ILE A 378 4.45 -20.90 9.97
CA ILE A 378 5.31 -20.46 8.88
C ILE A 378 4.54 -19.88 7.67
N ASN A 379 3.42 -20.49 7.29
CA ASN A 379 2.58 -19.99 6.19
C ASN A 379 1.94 -18.62 6.51
N TRP A 380 1.64 -18.35 7.78
CA TRP A 380 1.13 -17.06 8.22
C TRP A 380 2.20 -15.97 8.20
N ARG A 381 3.47 -16.31 8.45
CA ARG A 381 4.60 -15.36 8.29
C ARG A 381 4.63 -14.82 6.86
N TYR A 382 4.56 -15.70 5.86
CA TYR A 382 4.48 -15.32 4.44
C TYR A 382 3.18 -14.59 4.09
N PHE A 383 2.04 -15.02 4.63
CA PHE A 383 0.76 -14.35 4.41
C PHE A 383 0.81 -12.89 4.90
N CYS A 384 1.30 -12.66 6.11
CA CYS A 384 1.47 -11.33 6.68
C CYS A 384 2.45 -10.48 5.87
N MET A 385 3.63 -11.02 5.49
CA MET A 385 4.60 -10.30 4.67
C MET A 385 4.11 -10.02 3.24
N GLY A 386 3.31 -10.91 2.66
CA GLY A 386 2.67 -10.68 1.37
C GLY A 386 1.67 -9.51 1.39
N ASN A 387 1.04 -9.26 2.53
CA ASN A 387 0.10 -8.15 2.74
C ASN A 387 0.78 -6.87 3.27
N ALA A 388 1.91 -6.99 3.98
CA ALA A 388 2.61 -5.85 4.58
C ALA A 388 3.11 -4.83 3.55
N LEU A 389 3.25 -3.59 3.96
CA LEU A 389 3.91 -2.53 3.18
C LEU A 389 5.44 -2.58 3.35
N VAL A 390 6.18 -1.71 2.64
CA VAL A 390 7.62 -1.53 2.90
C VAL A 390 7.81 -0.44 3.96
N VAL A 391 8.30 -0.83 5.14
CA VAL A 391 8.42 0.03 6.34
C VAL A 391 9.18 1.32 6.04
N GLY A 392 10.31 1.25 5.34
CA GLY A 392 11.11 2.44 5.05
C GLY A 392 10.46 3.45 4.11
N ILE A 393 9.43 3.06 3.34
CA ILE A 393 8.60 4.00 2.59
C ILE A 393 7.73 4.83 3.55
N ILE A 394 7.20 4.19 4.58
CA ILE A 394 6.45 4.89 5.63
C ILE A 394 7.36 5.77 6.47
N GLU A 395 8.55 5.30 6.82
CA GLU A 395 9.53 6.11 7.54
C GLU A 395 9.91 7.40 6.75
N LYS A 396 10.13 7.29 5.44
CA LYS A 396 10.30 8.44 4.54
C LYS A 396 9.12 9.41 4.66
N MET A 397 7.88 8.93 4.58
CA MET A 397 6.69 9.78 4.74
C MET A 397 6.58 10.41 6.15
N GLY A 398 6.93 9.67 7.19
CA GLY A 398 7.02 10.17 8.56
C GLY A 398 8.03 11.32 8.69
N ARG A 399 9.17 11.26 8.02
CA ARG A 399 10.13 12.39 8.02
C ARG A 399 9.57 13.65 7.36
N ILE A 400 8.66 13.53 6.39
CA ILE A 400 7.96 14.68 5.81
C ILE A 400 6.97 15.24 6.82
N LEU A 401 6.14 14.39 7.42
CA LEU A 401 5.17 14.76 8.45
C LEU A 401 5.81 15.49 9.63
N ALA A 402 6.97 15.03 10.10
CA ALA A 402 7.68 15.68 11.20
C ALA A 402 8.26 17.07 10.85
N ARG A 403 8.35 17.43 9.56
CA ARG A 403 8.72 18.79 9.11
C ARG A 403 7.50 19.70 8.97
N MET A 404 6.29 19.14 8.98
CA MET A 404 5.02 19.84 8.88
C MET A 404 4.38 20.12 10.24
N ALA A 405 4.77 19.34 11.25
CA ALA A 405 4.21 19.35 12.59
C ALA A 405 4.72 20.50 13.45
#